data_AF-A0A963FBZ9-F1
#
_entry.id   AF-A0A963FBZ9-F1
#
_cell.length_a   1.000
_cell.length_b   1.000
_cell.length_c   1.000
_cell.angle_alpha   90.00
_cell.angle_beta   90.00
_cell.angle_gamma   90.00
#
_symmetry.space_group_name_H-M   'P 1'
#
loop_
_entity.id
_entity.type
_entity.pdbx_description
1 polymer ?
#
loop_
_entity_poly.entity_id
_entity_poly.type
_entity_poly.pdbx_seq_one_letter_code
_entity_poly.pdbx_strand_id
1 'polypeptide(L)'
;MLTADLSPEDALRLNVLLANQPQAIRINASSMTLFGLLGESETSIKLNPNCPDDKYLKQVRSLLSERALGNPAGYPLYLQRWTRMGKMRDESLKELLKLGDPEAVFAVVCAEGLTDELARRAWWASEEPENARRMLQTKAVSEGITGKKLARYLVEFLPFETETETMVESVRVAMRPGLLPEDERKALWKKSARKIPYLAGFIAAAPDDLPDRMPQRKDLSGISGLLAAEASPVSRLLHKSLSESGQLFLDACLRILGKPPTQDVITTTLDVMRGYFALLRPAGDPDLALEQLFDEAAAYVKNTASLGSLLLQAPQLRKEVEAMHILSGLGYGVLRPELKGSSAAGGLMRRKLEPVLQGISAQIRVLLGRP
;
A
#
# COMPACT_ATOMS: atom_id res chain seq x y z
N MET A 1 13.91 -47.94 1.96
CA MET A 1 12.65 -47.61 1.26
C MET A 1 13.03 -46.97 -0.05
N LEU A 2 12.70 -47.59 -1.18
CA LEU A 2 13.07 -47.14 -2.53
C LEU A 2 12.45 -45.75 -2.78
N THR A 3 13.26 -44.70 -2.72
CA THR A 3 12.90 -43.39 -3.25
C THR A 3 12.69 -43.59 -4.75
N ALA A 4 11.45 -43.42 -5.23
CA ALA A 4 11.23 -43.31 -6.66
C ALA A 4 11.99 -42.07 -7.12
N ASP A 5 13.05 -42.26 -7.91
CA ASP A 5 13.87 -41.18 -8.42
C ASP A 5 13.17 -40.49 -9.60
N LEU A 6 13.59 -39.26 -9.90
CA LEU A 6 13.19 -38.56 -11.12
C LEU A 6 13.50 -39.41 -12.36
N SER A 7 12.83 -39.13 -13.49
CA SER A 7 13.21 -39.82 -14.73
C SER A 7 14.69 -39.54 -15.03
N PRO A 8 15.49 -40.53 -15.51
CA PRO A 8 16.92 -40.33 -15.72
C PRO A 8 17.24 -39.17 -16.67
N GLU A 9 16.37 -38.96 -17.66
CA GLU A 9 16.45 -37.85 -18.61
C GLU A 9 16.26 -36.49 -17.93
N ASP A 10 15.22 -36.34 -17.09
CA ASP A 10 14.99 -35.09 -16.36
C ASP A 10 16.07 -34.85 -15.31
N ALA A 11 16.51 -35.90 -14.60
CA ALA A 11 17.60 -35.79 -13.62
C ALA A 11 18.87 -35.24 -14.29
N LEU A 12 19.24 -35.74 -15.47
CA LEU A 12 20.38 -35.22 -16.24
C LEU A 12 20.15 -33.75 -16.65
N ARG A 13 19.00 -33.44 -17.25
CA ARG A 13 18.68 -32.08 -17.72
C ARG A 13 18.66 -31.05 -16.59
N LEU A 14 18.09 -31.41 -15.44
CA LEU A 14 18.05 -30.54 -14.27
C LEU A 14 19.44 -30.30 -13.68
N ASN A 15 20.30 -31.33 -13.62
CA ASN A 15 21.69 -31.13 -13.18
C ASN A 15 22.47 -30.25 -14.16
N VAL A 16 22.26 -30.38 -15.47
CA VAL A 16 22.86 -29.50 -16.49
C VAL A 16 22.37 -28.05 -16.31
N LEU A 17 21.07 -27.84 -16.10
CA LEU A 17 20.52 -26.53 -15.80
C LEU A 17 21.20 -25.91 -14.58
N LEU A 18 21.27 -26.65 -13.48
CA LEU A 18 21.86 -26.17 -12.22
C LEU A 18 23.36 -25.88 -12.34
N ALA A 19 24.10 -26.64 -13.16
CA ALA A 19 25.50 -26.37 -13.46
C ALA A 19 25.70 -25.01 -14.18
N ASN A 20 24.70 -24.55 -14.95
CA ASN A 20 24.70 -23.23 -15.57
C ASN A 20 24.31 -22.09 -14.61
N GLN A 21 24.13 -22.37 -13.31
CA GLN A 21 23.87 -21.39 -12.24
C GLN A 21 22.69 -20.44 -12.54
N PRO A 22 21.46 -20.97 -12.67
CA PRO A 22 20.28 -20.13 -12.89
C PRO A 22 20.09 -19.14 -11.73
N GLN A 23 19.66 -17.93 -12.06
CA GLN A 23 19.38 -16.86 -11.11
C GLN A 23 18.06 -17.08 -10.34
N ALA A 24 17.10 -17.74 -10.99
CA ALA A 24 15.81 -18.12 -10.44
C ALA A 24 15.23 -19.31 -11.24
N ILE A 25 14.32 -20.06 -10.63
CA ILE A 25 13.61 -21.18 -11.25
C ILE A 25 12.11 -21.01 -11.04
N ARG A 26 11.34 -21.18 -12.11
CA ARG A 26 9.87 -21.19 -12.11
C ARG A 26 9.37 -22.53 -12.64
N ILE A 27 8.31 -23.06 -12.05
CA ILE A 27 7.68 -24.31 -12.53
C ILE A 27 6.22 -24.03 -12.86
N ASN A 28 5.83 -24.30 -14.11
CA ASN A 28 4.43 -24.38 -14.47
C ASN A 28 3.94 -25.81 -14.24
N ALA A 29 3.16 -26.02 -13.18
CA ALA A 29 2.67 -27.33 -12.79
C ALA A 29 1.71 -27.92 -13.84
N SER A 30 0.81 -27.12 -14.42
CA SER A 30 -0.18 -27.60 -15.39
C SER A 30 0.47 -28.06 -16.70
N SER A 31 1.50 -27.35 -17.16
CA SER A 31 2.22 -27.74 -18.37
C SER A 31 3.43 -28.61 -18.09
N MET A 32 3.70 -28.99 -16.84
CA MET A 32 4.90 -29.74 -16.43
C MET A 32 6.18 -29.20 -17.08
N THR A 33 6.36 -27.89 -17.03
CA THR A 33 7.51 -27.20 -17.64
C THR A 33 8.24 -26.39 -16.59
N LEU A 34 9.54 -26.65 -16.47
CA LEU A 34 10.46 -25.89 -15.62
C LEU A 34 11.20 -24.86 -16.47
N PHE A 35 11.34 -23.65 -15.93
CA PHE A 35 12.08 -22.56 -16.54
C PHE A 35 13.22 -22.14 -15.62
N GLY A 36 14.39 -21.85 -16.18
CA GLY A 36 15.52 -21.26 -15.48
C GLY A 36 15.89 -19.91 -16.07
N LEU A 37 16.04 -18.90 -15.21
CA LEU A 37 16.50 -17.56 -15.60
C LEU A 37 18.02 -17.52 -15.65
N LEU A 38 18.59 -17.17 -16.80
CA LEU A 38 20.03 -17.06 -17.05
C LEU A 38 20.34 -15.65 -17.57
N GLY A 39 20.56 -14.72 -16.63
CA GLY A 39 20.74 -13.30 -16.94
C GLY A 39 19.44 -12.67 -17.47
N GLU A 40 19.44 -12.32 -18.76
CA GLU A 40 18.25 -11.82 -19.48
C GLU A 40 17.60 -12.89 -20.38
N SER A 41 18.20 -14.08 -20.46
CA SER A 41 17.66 -15.21 -21.23
C SER A 41 16.96 -16.21 -20.32
N GLU A 42 16.04 -16.99 -20.87
CA GLU A 42 15.44 -18.13 -20.19
C GLU A 42 15.73 -19.43 -20.93
N THR A 43 15.79 -20.52 -20.17
CA THR A 43 15.83 -21.88 -20.69
C THR A 43 14.67 -22.68 -20.10
N SER A 44 14.14 -23.65 -20.84
CA SER A 44 13.00 -24.45 -20.42
C SER A 44 13.28 -25.95 -20.54
N ILE A 45 12.70 -26.71 -19.62
CA ILE A 45 12.75 -28.17 -19.57
C ILE A 45 11.31 -28.66 -19.46
N LYS A 46 10.85 -29.38 -20.48
CA LYS A 46 9.62 -30.16 -20.38
C LYS A 46 9.90 -31.39 -19.52
N LEU A 47 9.22 -31.47 -18.38
CA LEU A 47 9.34 -32.58 -17.44
C LEU A 47 8.57 -33.80 -17.94
N ASN A 48 9.15 -34.98 -17.71
CA ASN A 48 8.66 -36.29 -18.11
C ASN A 48 8.38 -37.10 -16.84
N PRO A 49 7.23 -36.87 -16.17
CA PRO A 49 6.90 -37.52 -14.92
C PRO A 49 6.78 -39.03 -15.10
N ASN A 50 7.42 -39.79 -14.20
CA ASN A 50 7.33 -41.25 -14.11
C ASN A 50 6.39 -41.72 -12.98
N CYS A 51 5.73 -40.77 -12.31
CA CYS A 51 4.76 -40.96 -11.24
C CYS A 51 3.75 -39.81 -11.25
N PRO A 52 2.70 -39.81 -10.38
CA PRO A 52 1.73 -38.72 -10.36
C PRO A 52 2.38 -37.33 -10.20
N ASP A 53 1.88 -36.35 -10.95
CA ASP A 53 2.50 -35.02 -11.10
C ASP A 53 2.84 -34.36 -9.77
N ASP A 54 1.93 -34.37 -8.79
CA ASP A 54 2.19 -33.79 -7.46
C ASP A 54 3.39 -34.43 -6.75
N LYS A 55 3.52 -35.76 -6.86
CA LYS A 55 4.65 -36.49 -6.29
C LYS A 55 5.93 -36.17 -7.06
N TYR A 56 5.84 -36.10 -8.39
CA TYR A 56 6.97 -35.77 -9.24
C TYR A 56 7.50 -34.35 -8.97
N LEU A 57 6.62 -33.36 -8.88
CA LEU A 57 6.98 -31.98 -8.56
C LEU A 57 7.60 -31.83 -7.17
N LYS A 58 7.15 -32.62 -6.17
CA LYS A 58 7.82 -32.68 -4.86
C LYS A 58 9.25 -33.23 -4.97
N GLN A 59 9.48 -34.23 -5.81
CA GLN A 59 10.82 -34.78 -6.05
C GLN A 59 11.71 -33.76 -6.77
N VAL A 60 11.19 -33.06 -7.78
CA VAL A 60 11.90 -31.98 -8.48
C VAL A 60 12.30 -30.88 -7.49
N ARG A 61 11.36 -30.38 -6.69
CA ARG A 61 11.66 -29.36 -5.66
C ARG A 61 12.63 -29.86 -4.59
N SER A 62 12.59 -31.15 -4.24
CA SER A 62 13.57 -31.74 -3.33
C SER A 62 14.98 -31.71 -3.92
N LEU A 63 15.16 -32.07 -5.19
CA LEU A 63 16.45 -31.98 -5.88
C LEU A 63 16.94 -30.52 -5.93
N LEU A 64 16.06 -29.58 -6.32
CA LEU A 64 16.41 -28.16 -6.39
C LEU A 64 16.83 -27.62 -5.02
N SER A 65 16.09 -27.97 -3.96
CA SER A 65 16.39 -27.58 -2.59
C SER A 65 17.71 -28.15 -2.08
N GLU A 66 17.99 -29.43 -2.35
CA GLU A 66 19.25 -30.05 -1.97
C GLU A 66 20.43 -29.33 -2.62
N ARG A 67 20.30 -28.99 -3.91
CA ARG A 67 21.36 -28.34 -4.69
C ARG A 67 21.57 -26.87 -4.32
N ALA A 68 20.49 -26.11 -4.10
CA ALA A 68 20.58 -24.70 -3.77
C ALA A 68 21.00 -24.44 -2.31
N LEU A 69 20.54 -25.27 -1.37
CA LEU A 69 20.74 -25.03 0.08
C LEU A 69 21.79 -25.94 0.72
N GLY A 70 22.26 -26.98 0.02
CA GLY A 70 23.29 -27.90 0.51
C GLY A 70 22.85 -28.74 1.73
N ASN A 71 21.54 -28.84 2.01
CA ASN A 71 21.01 -29.57 3.16
C ASN A 71 20.18 -30.80 2.72
N PRO A 72 20.55 -32.02 3.17
CA PRO A 72 19.84 -33.25 2.82
C PRO A 72 18.48 -33.43 3.50
N ALA A 73 18.04 -32.51 4.38
CA ALA A 73 16.74 -32.62 5.07
C ALA A 73 15.52 -32.52 4.12
N GLY A 74 15.70 -32.16 2.85
CA GLY A 74 14.68 -32.25 1.81
C GLY A 74 13.56 -31.21 1.88
N TYR A 75 12.88 -31.04 0.76
CA TYR A 75 11.63 -30.29 0.63
C TYR A 75 10.49 -31.02 1.36
N PRO A 76 9.61 -30.37 2.16
CA PRO A 76 9.43 -28.92 2.36
C PRO A 76 10.00 -28.39 3.69
N LEU A 77 10.84 -29.15 4.41
CA LEU A 77 11.19 -28.86 5.81
C LEU A 77 11.97 -27.54 6.03
N TYR A 78 12.57 -26.96 4.98
CA TYR A 78 13.28 -25.68 5.10
C TYR A 78 12.32 -24.47 5.23
N LEU A 79 11.13 -24.49 4.63
CA LEU A 79 10.15 -23.38 4.75
C LEU A 79 9.62 -23.24 6.18
N GLN A 80 9.42 -24.38 6.87
CA GLN A 80 9.01 -24.41 8.28
C GLN A 80 10.10 -23.93 9.25
N ARG A 81 11.38 -24.06 8.87
CA ARG A 81 12.51 -23.54 9.65
C ARG A 81 12.78 -22.06 9.33
N TRP A 82 12.56 -21.65 8.08
CA TRP A 82 12.67 -20.28 7.60
C TRP A 82 11.72 -19.33 8.34
N THR A 83 10.46 -19.73 8.50
CA THR A 83 9.45 -18.98 9.28
C THR A 83 9.77 -18.88 10.79
N ARG A 84 10.62 -19.76 11.34
CA ARG A 84 10.99 -19.77 12.77
C ARG A 84 12.30 -19.06 13.08
N MET A 85 13.27 -19.05 12.17
CA MET A 85 14.58 -18.41 12.37
C MET A 85 14.60 -17.03 11.71
N GLY A 86 13.96 -16.06 12.35
CA GLY A 86 13.65 -14.72 11.82
C GLY A 86 14.82 -13.80 11.44
N LYS A 87 16.04 -14.31 11.21
CA LYS A 87 17.15 -13.55 10.61
C LYS A 87 18.10 -14.50 9.86
N MET A 88 18.22 -14.34 8.54
CA MET A 88 19.35 -14.88 7.79
C MET A 88 19.79 -13.93 6.67
N ARG A 89 21.07 -14.08 6.29
CA ARG A 89 21.92 -13.20 5.47
C ARG A 89 21.42 -13.06 4.02
N ASP A 90 21.70 -11.94 3.36
CA ASP A 90 21.27 -11.60 2.00
C ASP A 90 21.59 -12.67 0.94
N GLU A 91 22.67 -13.43 1.11
CA GLU A 91 23.06 -14.52 0.20
C GLU A 91 22.02 -15.65 0.14
N SER A 92 21.29 -15.90 1.24
CA SER A 92 20.27 -16.95 1.30
C SER A 92 19.03 -16.65 0.44
N LEU A 93 18.73 -15.37 0.19
CA LEU A 93 17.56 -14.98 -0.60
C LEU A 93 17.72 -15.37 -2.08
N LYS A 94 18.94 -15.30 -2.61
CA LYS A 94 19.24 -15.70 -4.00
C LYS A 94 18.98 -17.18 -4.23
N GLU A 95 19.31 -18.02 -3.25
CA GLU A 95 19.12 -19.47 -3.36
C GLU A 95 17.65 -19.87 -3.23
N LEU A 96 16.84 -19.14 -2.45
CA LEU A 96 15.39 -19.38 -2.35
C LEU A 96 14.67 -19.24 -3.70
N LEU A 97 15.13 -18.33 -4.56
CA LEU A 97 14.54 -18.15 -5.90
C LEU A 97 14.84 -19.30 -6.85
N LYS A 98 15.77 -20.21 -6.51
CA LYS A 98 16.12 -21.38 -7.33
C LYS A 98 15.30 -22.63 -6.96
N LEU A 99 14.35 -22.52 -6.04
CA LEU A 99 13.63 -23.67 -5.51
C LEU A 99 12.43 -24.11 -6.36
N GLY A 100 11.99 -23.28 -7.32
CA GLY A 100 10.79 -23.57 -8.10
C GLY A 100 9.52 -23.64 -7.24
N ASP A 101 9.54 -22.97 -6.09
CA ASP A 101 8.43 -22.92 -5.13
C ASP A 101 7.92 -21.48 -4.98
N PRO A 102 6.65 -21.21 -5.33
CA PRO A 102 6.01 -19.91 -5.09
C PRO A 102 6.10 -19.43 -3.63
N GLU A 103 6.05 -20.32 -2.64
CA GLU A 103 6.16 -19.93 -1.23
C GLU A 103 7.56 -19.39 -0.91
N ALA A 104 8.60 -19.94 -1.53
CA ALA A 104 9.97 -19.44 -1.39
C ALA A 104 10.16 -18.07 -2.09
N VAL A 105 9.46 -17.84 -3.20
CA VAL A 105 9.44 -16.53 -3.86
C VAL A 105 8.75 -15.49 -2.97
N PHE A 106 7.57 -15.80 -2.42
CA PHE A 106 6.85 -14.90 -1.52
C PHE A 106 7.67 -14.58 -0.26
N ALA A 107 8.38 -15.57 0.28
CA ALA A 107 9.33 -15.41 1.36
C ALA A 107 10.43 -14.38 1.05
N VAL A 108 11.00 -14.42 -0.16
CA VAL A 108 12.00 -13.44 -0.63
C VAL A 108 11.39 -12.05 -0.76
N VAL A 109 10.17 -11.97 -1.30
CA VAL A 109 9.43 -10.70 -1.46
C VAL A 109 9.14 -10.01 -0.12
N CYS A 110 8.95 -10.79 0.95
CA CYS A 110 8.73 -10.27 2.30
C CYS A 110 10.02 -9.94 3.08
N ALA A 111 11.20 -10.22 2.53
CA ALA A 111 12.46 -10.08 3.26
C ALA A 111 12.94 -8.62 3.36
N GLU A 112 13.48 -8.22 4.51
CA GLU A 112 14.04 -6.87 4.73
C GLU A 112 15.22 -6.55 3.79
N GLY A 113 15.99 -7.57 3.37
CA GLY A 113 17.13 -7.46 2.44
C GLY A 113 16.76 -7.44 0.95
N LEU A 114 15.49 -7.23 0.61
CA LEU A 114 15.03 -7.22 -0.79
C LEU A 114 15.62 -6.03 -1.57
N THR A 115 16.45 -6.33 -2.57
CA THR A 115 17.01 -5.37 -3.52
C THR A 115 16.19 -5.31 -4.80
N ASP A 116 16.36 -4.26 -5.62
CA ASP A 116 15.69 -4.15 -6.93
C ASP A 116 16.01 -5.33 -7.87
N GLU A 117 17.24 -5.84 -7.84
CA GLU A 117 17.65 -6.98 -8.65
C GLU A 117 17.08 -8.32 -8.13
N LEU A 118 16.93 -8.48 -6.80
CA LEU A 118 16.22 -9.64 -6.25
C LEU A 118 14.73 -9.57 -6.57
N ALA A 119 14.13 -8.38 -6.52
CA ALA A 119 12.75 -8.16 -6.91
C ALA A 119 12.52 -8.48 -8.39
N ARG A 120 13.45 -8.11 -9.29
CA ARG A 120 13.37 -8.48 -10.72
C ARG A 120 13.29 -10.00 -10.91
N ARG A 121 14.14 -10.75 -10.20
CA ARG A 121 14.19 -12.22 -10.27
C ARG A 121 12.97 -12.86 -9.65
N ALA A 122 12.53 -12.36 -8.50
CA ALA A 122 11.33 -12.82 -7.81
C ALA A 122 10.07 -12.58 -8.67
N TRP A 123 9.97 -11.41 -9.29
CA TRP A 123 8.92 -11.08 -10.24
C TRP A 123 8.90 -12.03 -11.43
N TRP A 124 10.05 -12.28 -12.07
CA TRP A 124 10.15 -13.27 -13.16
C TRP A 124 9.71 -14.67 -12.72
N ALA A 125 10.04 -15.07 -11.48
CA ALA A 125 9.69 -16.38 -10.95
C ALA A 125 8.19 -16.51 -10.64
N SER A 126 7.51 -15.42 -10.24
CA SER A 126 6.09 -15.41 -9.87
C SER A 126 5.48 -14.00 -10.05
N GLU A 127 4.79 -13.81 -11.18
CA GLU A 127 4.15 -12.56 -11.59
C GLU A 127 2.76 -12.38 -10.97
N GLU A 128 2.68 -12.42 -9.64
CA GLU A 128 1.42 -12.30 -8.89
C GLU A 128 1.18 -10.85 -8.41
N PRO A 129 -0.06 -10.31 -8.49
CA PRO A 129 -0.36 -8.96 -8.02
C PRO A 129 0.01 -8.70 -6.56
N GLU A 130 -0.13 -9.72 -5.69
CA GLU A 130 0.28 -9.62 -4.29
C GLU A 130 1.78 -9.41 -4.14
N ASN A 131 2.58 -10.14 -4.93
CA ASN A 131 4.03 -9.96 -4.98
C ASN A 131 4.40 -8.53 -5.40
N ALA A 132 3.76 -8.01 -6.46
CA ALA A 132 4.00 -6.65 -6.92
C ALA A 132 3.70 -5.60 -5.83
N ARG A 133 2.57 -5.73 -5.13
CA ARG A 133 2.21 -4.82 -4.02
C ARG A 133 3.25 -4.85 -2.90
N ARG A 134 3.64 -6.05 -2.46
CA ARG A 134 4.64 -6.23 -1.38
C ARG A 134 6.01 -5.68 -1.76
N MET A 135 6.49 -6.00 -2.97
CA MET A 135 7.76 -5.47 -3.47
C MET A 135 7.76 -3.94 -3.52
N LEU A 136 6.66 -3.31 -3.95
CA LEU A 136 6.54 -1.84 -4.01
C LEU A 136 6.49 -1.13 -2.65
N GLN A 137 6.25 -1.86 -1.55
CA GLN A 137 6.41 -1.32 -0.20
C GLN A 137 7.89 -1.16 0.18
N THR A 138 8.79 -1.88 -0.49
CA THR A 138 10.24 -1.82 -0.25
C THR A 138 10.87 -0.64 -0.97
N LYS A 139 11.58 0.23 -0.24
CA LYS A 139 12.20 1.44 -0.78
C LYS A 139 13.12 1.15 -1.96
N ALA A 140 14.03 0.18 -1.81
CA ALA A 140 15.01 -0.18 -2.84
C ALA A 140 14.36 -0.59 -4.17
N VAL A 141 13.18 -1.24 -4.13
CA VAL A 141 12.43 -1.63 -5.33
C VAL A 141 11.66 -0.44 -5.89
N SER A 142 11.01 0.35 -5.03
CA SER A 142 10.22 1.51 -5.46
C SER A 142 11.06 2.60 -6.12
N GLU A 143 12.34 2.72 -5.77
CA GLU A 143 13.29 3.66 -6.39
C GLU A 143 14.00 3.05 -7.61
N GLY A 144 13.86 1.73 -7.81
CA GLY A 144 14.52 0.97 -8.87
C GLY A 144 13.72 0.87 -10.17
N ILE A 145 14.28 0.13 -11.14
CA ILE A 145 13.64 -0.06 -12.45
C ILE A 145 12.48 -1.05 -12.33
N THR A 146 12.61 -2.05 -11.46
CA THR A 146 11.57 -3.06 -11.26
C THR A 146 10.30 -2.41 -10.71
N GLY A 147 10.41 -1.46 -9.78
CA GLY A 147 9.26 -0.73 -9.24
C GLY A 147 8.37 -0.11 -10.33
N LYS A 148 8.96 0.51 -11.36
CA LYS A 148 8.20 1.10 -12.47
C LYS A 148 7.41 0.05 -13.26
N LYS A 149 7.99 -1.14 -13.47
CA LYS A 149 7.30 -2.25 -14.14
C LYS A 149 6.14 -2.78 -13.31
N LEU A 150 6.36 -2.97 -11.99
CA LEU A 150 5.35 -3.44 -11.05
C LEU A 150 4.18 -2.47 -10.94
N ALA A 151 4.45 -1.16 -10.88
CA ALA A 151 3.42 -0.14 -10.80
C ALA A 151 2.50 -0.16 -12.03
N ARG A 152 3.08 -0.26 -13.24
CA ARG A 152 2.30 -0.38 -14.49
C ARG A 152 1.47 -1.65 -14.52
N TYR A 153 2.07 -2.78 -14.17
CA TYR A 153 1.36 -4.06 -14.07
C TYR A 153 0.14 -3.94 -13.15
N LEU A 154 0.29 -3.36 -11.96
CA LEU A 154 -0.84 -3.18 -11.04
C LEU A 154 -1.94 -2.32 -11.63
N VAL A 155 -1.59 -1.22 -12.33
CA VAL A 155 -2.58 -0.36 -13.00
C VAL A 155 -3.31 -1.08 -14.13
N GLU A 156 -2.60 -1.91 -14.90
CA GLU A 156 -3.19 -2.75 -15.94
C GLU A 156 -4.07 -3.86 -15.35
N PHE A 157 -3.72 -4.37 -14.17
CA PHE A 157 -4.44 -5.43 -13.48
C PHE A 157 -5.67 -4.95 -12.70
N LEU A 158 -5.72 -3.66 -12.32
CA LEU A 158 -6.83 -3.05 -11.55
C LEU A 158 -8.27 -3.32 -12.05
N PRO A 159 -8.56 -3.50 -13.36
CA PRO A 159 -9.88 -3.88 -13.83
C PRO A 159 -10.32 -5.30 -13.42
N PHE A 160 -9.37 -6.18 -13.09
CA PHE A 160 -9.61 -7.56 -12.69
C PHE A 160 -9.69 -7.74 -11.17
N GLU A 161 -9.24 -6.74 -10.40
CA GLU A 161 -9.39 -6.73 -8.94
C GLU A 161 -10.87 -6.66 -8.56
N THR A 162 -11.29 -7.49 -7.59
CA THR A 162 -12.66 -7.51 -7.05
C THR A 162 -12.73 -6.86 -5.68
N GLU A 163 -11.69 -7.06 -4.87
CA GLU A 163 -11.65 -6.60 -3.49
C GLU A 163 -11.29 -5.12 -3.41
N THR A 164 -12.14 -4.37 -2.71
CA THR A 164 -12.01 -2.91 -2.60
C THR A 164 -10.69 -2.51 -1.92
N GLU A 165 -10.30 -3.21 -0.86
CA GLU A 165 -9.03 -2.97 -0.15
C GLU A 165 -7.83 -3.18 -1.09
N THR A 166 -7.86 -4.24 -1.89
CA THR A 166 -6.80 -4.54 -2.86
C THR A 166 -6.72 -3.48 -3.95
N MET A 167 -7.85 -2.92 -4.40
CA MET A 167 -7.86 -1.78 -5.31
C MET A 167 -7.21 -0.54 -4.68
N VAL A 168 -7.56 -0.21 -3.43
CA VAL A 168 -6.98 0.92 -2.69
C VAL A 168 -5.47 0.73 -2.59
N GLU A 169 -5.02 -0.43 -2.13
CA GLU A 169 -3.61 -0.74 -1.93
C GLU A 169 -2.83 -0.69 -3.24
N SER A 170 -3.36 -1.28 -4.32
CA SER A 170 -2.71 -1.27 -5.64
C SER A 170 -2.52 0.15 -6.17
N VAL A 171 -3.53 1.01 -6.05
CA VAL A 171 -3.39 2.42 -6.43
C VAL A 171 -2.42 3.13 -5.48
N ARG A 172 -2.50 2.88 -4.17
CA ARG A 172 -1.63 3.52 -3.16
C ARG A 172 -0.15 3.29 -3.47
N VAL A 173 0.23 2.04 -3.73
CA VAL A 173 1.64 1.70 -3.98
C VAL A 173 2.09 2.12 -5.39
N ALA A 174 1.22 2.04 -6.40
CA ALA A 174 1.56 2.42 -7.77
C ALA A 174 1.66 3.94 -7.98
N MET A 175 0.92 4.74 -7.20
CA MET A 175 0.91 6.21 -7.32
C MET A 175 2.00 6.92 -6.52
N ARG A 176 2.93 6.19 -5.90
CA ARG A 176 4.08 6.83 -5.23
C ARG A 176 4.89 7.65 -6.25
N PRO A 177 5.45 8.81 -5.86
CA PRO A 177 6.19 9.67 -6.77
C PRO A 177 7.31 8.92 -7.52
N GLY A 178 7.38 9.13 -8.84
CA GLY A 178 8.45 8.58 -9.70
C GLY A 178 8.23 7.19 -10.28
N LEU A 179 7.17 6.46 -9.86
CA LEU A 179 6.87 5.12 -10.39
C LEU A 179 6.18 5.14 -11.75
N LEU A 180 5.27 6.10 -11.97
CA LEU A 180 4.52 6.23 -13.21
C LEU A 180 4.70 7.62 -13.84
N PRO A 181 4.72 7.69 -15.17
CA PRO A 181 4.59 8.94 -15.91
C PRO A 181 3.32 9.73 -15.56
N GLU A 182 3.39 11.05 -15.67
CA GLU A 182 2.31 11.95 -15.26
C GLU A 182 1.03 11.79 -16.09
N ASP A 183 1.14 11.42 -17.36
CA ASP A 183 0.01 11.10 -18.23
C ASP A 183 -0.71 9.83 -17.80
N GLU A 184 0.03 8.78 -17.42
CA GLU A 184 -0.53 7.55 -16.86
C GLU A 184 -1.24 7.82 -15.51
N ARG A 185 -0.63 8.63 -14.62
CA ARG A 185 -1.23 9.08 -13.36
C ARG A 185 -2.55 9.82 -13.58
N LYS A 186 -2.56 10.78 -14.50
CA LYS A 186 -3.76 11.55 -14.88
C LYS A 186 -4.85 10.68 -15.49
N ALA A 187 -4.49 9.71 -16.32
CA ALA A 187 -5.45 8.78 -16.91
C ALA A 187 -6.14 7.94 -15.83
N LEU A 188 -5.39 7.46 -14.83
CA LEU A 188 -5.97 6.72 -13.70
C LEU A 188 -6.79 7.63 -12.77
N TRP A 189 -6.34 8.87 -12.53
CA TRP A 189 -7.10 9.85 -11.76
C TRP A 189 -8.49 10.11 -12.37
N LYS A 190 -8.58 10.27 -13.69
CA LYS A 190 -9.88 10.42 -14.38
C LYS A 190 -10.81 9.22 -14.14
N LYS A 191 -10.27 7.99 -14.04
CA LYS A 191 -11.05 6.79 -13.73
C LYS A 191 -11.55 6.78 -12.27
N SER A 192 -10.79 7.39 -11.35
CA SER A 192 -11.17 7.49 -9.92
C SER A 192 -12.48 8.25 -9.70
N ALA A 193 -12.87 9.12 -10.64
CA ALA A 193 -14.14 9.85 -10.60
C ALA A 193 -15.37 8.95 -10.44
N ARG A 194 -15.30 7.70 -10.95
CA ARG A 194 -16.38 6.71 -10.86
C ARG A 194 -16.04 5.53 -9.95
N LYS A 195 -14.82 5.48 -9.41
CA LYS A 195 -14.30 4.37 -8.59
C LYS A 195 -13.67 4.91 -7.32
N ILE A 196 -14.50 5.03 -6.27
CA ILE A 196 -14.10 5.54 -4.95
C ILE A 196 -12.86 4.82 -4.35
N PRO A 197 -12.68 3.50 -4.48
CA PRO A 197 -11.47 2.83 -4.01
C PRO A 197 -10.18 3.38 -4.65
N TYR A 198 -10.23 3.77 -5.92
CA TYR A 198 -9.06 4.35 -6.58
C TYR A 198 -8.76 5.74 -6.02
N LEU A 199 -9.80 6.54 -5.78
CA LEU A 199 -9.65 7.87 -5.18
C LEU A 199 -9.03 7.79 -3.77
N ALA A 200 -9.47 6.82 -2.97
CA ALA A 200 -8.88 6.52 -1.67
C ALA A 200 -7.39 6.11 -1.78
N GLY A 201 -7.04 5.28 -2.77
CA GLY A 201 -5.65 4.94 -3.05
C GLY A 201 -4.78 6.14 -3.42
N PHE A 202 -5.31 7.09 -4.20
CA PHE A 202 -4.58 8.33 -4.55
C PHE A 202 -4.25 9.19 -3.32
N ILE A 203 -5.24 9.47 -2.47
CA ILE A 203 -5.00 10.28 -1.27
C ILE A 203 -4.07 9.57 -0.28
N ALA A 204 -4.08 8.24 -0.26
CA ALA A 204 -3.19 7.45 0.57
C ALA A 204 -1.75 7.37 0.03
N ALA A 205 -1.55 7.57 -1.28
CA ALA A 205 -0.23 7.55 -1.91
C ALA A 205 0.54 8.86 -1.71
N ALA A 206 -0.11 9.97 -2.06
CA ALA A 206 0.51 11.28 -2.11
C ALA A 206 -0.57 12.37 -1.97
N PRO A 207 -1.04 12.67 -0.75
CA PRO A 207 -2.13 13.63 -0.54
C PRO A 207 -1.79 15.05 -1.02
N ASP A 208 -0.50 15.38 -1.11
CA ASP A 208 0.00 16.69 -1.54
C ASP A 208 0.31 16.80 -3.04
N ASP A 209 0.30 15.67 -3.77
CA ASP A 209 0.69 15.59 -5.18
C ASP A 209 -0.37 14.81 -5.98
N LEU A 210 -1.62 15.27 -5.87
CA LEU A 210 -2.73 14.70 -6.65
C LEU A 210 -2.68 15.20 -8.12
N PRO A 211 -3.05 14.38 -9.13
CA PRO A 211 -2.77 14.70 -10.55
C PRO A 211 -3.60 15.81 -11.20
N ASP A 212 -4.44 16.50 -10.44
CA ASP A 212 -5.35 17.54 -10.93
C ASP A 212 -5.10 18.85 -10.19
N ARG A 213 -5.87 19.89 -10.50
CA ARG A 213 -5.79 21.17 -9.80
C ARG A 213 -7.14 21.62 -9.34
N MET A 214 -7.15 22.23 -8.17
CA MET A 214 -8.28 22.96 -7.64
C MET A 214 -7.80 24.35 -7.24
N PRO A 215 -8.60 25.42 -7.48
CA PRO A 215 -8.21 26.75 -7.02
C PRO A 215 -7.97 26.75 -5.51
N GLN A 216 -6.92 27.44 -5.07
CA GLN A 216 -6.73 27.74 -3.65
C GLN A 216 -7.93 28.51 -3.09
N ARG A 217 -8.12 28.48 -1.77
CA ARG A 217 -9.20 29.21 -1.13
C ARG A 217 -9.03 30.72 -1.35
N LYS A 218 -10.12 31.41 -1.68
CA LYS A 218 -10.10 32.82 -2.14
C LYS A 218 -9.38 33.78 -1.18
N ASP A 219 -9.55 33.55 0.12
CA ASP A 219 -8.99 34.37 1.20
C ASP A 219 -7.52 34.07 1.52
N LEU A 220 -6.94 32.98 1.00
CA LEU A 220 -5.54 32.60 1.29
C LEU A 220 -4.56 33.72 0.94
N SER A 221 -4.77 34.40 -0.20
CA SER A 221 -3.89 35.50 -0.63
C SER A 221 -3.80 36.64 0.39
N GLY A 222 -4.89 36.92 1.12
CA GLY A 222 -4.94 37.98 2.13
C GLY A 222 -4.34 37.60 3.48
N ILE A 223 -4.18 36.30 3.76
CA ILE A 223 -3.67 35.79 5.05
C ILE A 223 -2.30 35.10 4.92
N SER A 224 -1.81 34.86 3.71
CA SER A 224 -0.56 34.12 3.46
C SER A 224 0.65 34.75 4.17
N GLY A 225 0.77 36.08 4.16
CA GLY A 225 1.84 36.80 4.86
C GLY A 225 1.80 36.61 6.38
N LEU A 226 0.59 36.60 6.96
CA LEU A 226 0.40 36.32 8.39
C LEU A 226 0.81 34.89 8.74
N LEU A 227 0.35 33.91 7.95
CA LEU A 227 0.69 32.50 8.16
C LEU A 227 2.20 32.25 8.03
N ALA A 228 2.85 32.89 7.06
CA ALA A 228 4.29 32.79 6.87
C ALA A 228 5.10 33.41 8.02
N ALA A 229 4.64 34.55 8.57
CA ALA A 229 5.31 35.22 9.68
C ALA A 229 5.23 34.45 11.00
N GLU A 230 4.10 33.78 11.27
CA GLU A 230 3.94 32.99 12.50
C GLU A 230 4.73 31.68 12.45
N ALA A 231 4.73 30.99 11.31
CA ALA A 231 5.48 29.75 11.04
C ALA A 231 5.24 28.58 12.05
N SER A 232 4.16 28.64 12.83
CA SER A 232 3.72 27.57 13.74
C SER A 232 3.18 26.34 13.00
N PRO A 233 3.06 25.16 13.66
CA PRO A 233 2.39 24.00 13.08
C PRO A 233 0.97 24.31 12.55
N VAL A 234 0.22 25.13 13.27
CA VAL A 234 -1.13 25.56 12.88
C VAL A 234 -1.09 26.38 11.60
N SER A 235 -0.23 27.40 11.53
CA SER A 235 -0.12 28.25 10.32
C SER A 235 0.30 27.47 9.07
N ARG A 236 1.23 26.52 9.22
CA ARG A 236 1.69 25.66 8.13
C ARG A 236 0.55 24.78 7.62
N LEU A 237 -0.21 24.15 8.52
CA LEU A 237 -1.34 23.31 8.15
C LEU A 237 -2.49 24.12 7.55
N LEU A 238 -2.76 25.34 8.04
CA LEU A 238 -3.70 26.25 7.39
C LEU A 238 -3.24 26.57 5.98
N HIS A 239 -2.01 27.07 5.81
CA HIS A 239 -1.49 27.40 4.49
C HIS A 239 -1.58 26.20 3.54
N LYS A 240 -1.19 25.03 4.02
CA LYS A 240 -1.27 23.76 3.29
C LYS A 240 -2.72 23.43 2.88
N SER A 241 -3.65 23.44 3.82
CA SER A 241 -5.06 23.08 3.59
C SER A 241 -5.80 24.05 2.66
N LEU A 242 -5.41 25.33 2.70
CA LEU A 242 -6.02 26.37 1.88
C LEU A 242 -5.38 26.50 0.49
N SER A 243 -4.23 25.87 0.25
CA SER A 243 -3.54 25.85 -1.05
C SER A 243 -4.29 25.04 -2.11
N GLU A 244 -3.86 25.12 -3.36
CA GLU A 244 -4.45 24.36 -4.48
C GLU A 244 -4.47 22.85 -4.22
N SER A 245 -3.36 22.28 -3.74
CA SER A 245 -3.25 20.84 -3.45
C SER A 245 -4.10 20.45 -2.23
N GLY A 246 -4.09 21.27 -1.18
CA GLY A 246 -4.91 21.06 0.01
C GLY A 246 -6.42 21.07 -0.29
N GLN A 247 -6.88 22.00 -1.13
CA GLN A 247 -8.28 22.05 -1.55
C GLN A 247 -8.67 20.82 -2.36
N LEU A 248 -7.80 20.34 -3.26
CA LEU A 248 -8.05 19.11 -4.02
C LEU A 248 -8.09 17.86 -3.11
N PHE A 249 -7.18 17.77 -2.14
CA PHE A 249 -7.16 16.70 -1.14
C PHE A 249 -8.46 16.67 -0.33
N LEU A 250 -8.88 17.82 0.21
CA LEU A 250 -10.09 17.95 1.01
C LEU A 250 -11.35 17.61 0.19
N ASP A 251 -11.43 18.05 -1.06
CA ASP A 251 -12.54 17.71 -1.96
C ASP A 251 -12.57 16.20 -2.27
N ALA A 252 -11.41 15.58 -2.48
CA ALA A 252 -11.30 14.13 -2.66
C ALA A 252 -11.77 13.36 -1.42
N CYS A 253 -11.34 13.75 -0.22
CA CYS A 253 -11.84 13.17 1.04
C CYS A 253 -13.36 13.29 1.15
N LEU A 254 -13.92 14.48 0.88
CA LEU A 254 -15.37 14.70 0.93
C LEU A 254 -16.14 13.79 -0.04
N ARG A 255 -15.61 13.60 -1.26
CA ARG A 255 -16.19 12.70 -2.26
C ARG A 255 -16.16 11.23 -1.83
N ILE A 256 -15.10 10.80 -1.16
CA ILE A 256 -15.01 9.43 -0.62
C ILE A 256 -16.05 9.23 0.49
N LEU A 257 -16.12 10.15 1.46
CA LEU A 257 -17.04 10.05 2.60
C LEU A 257 -18.52 10.17 2.19
N GLY A 258 -18.83 10.81 1.06
CA GLY A 258 -20.21 10.92 0.56
C GLY A 258 -20.80 9.60 0.05
N LYS A 259 -19.97 8.65 -0.40
CA LYS A 259 -20.46 7.34 -0.87
C LYS A 259 -19.40 6.22 -0.69
N PRO A 260 -18.97 5.93 0.54
CA PRO A 260 -17.96 4.92 0.78
C PRO A 260 -18.52 3.51 0.47
N PRO A 261 -17.79 2.67 -0.27
CA PRO A 261 -18.25 1.32 -0.60
C PRO A 261 -18.10 0.33 0.56
N THR A 262 -17.04 0.46 1.36
CA THR A 262 -16.69 -0.44 2.47
C THR A 262 -16.20 0.35 3.68
N GLN A 263 -16.12 -0.31 4.85
CA GLN A 263 -15.59 0.28 6.07
C GLN A 263 -14.09 0.60 5.93
N ASP A 264 -13.33 -0.26 5.25
CA ASP A 264 -11.87 -0.10 5.13
C ASP A 264 -11.49 1.13 4.31
N VAL A 265 -12.31 1.49 3.31
CA VAL A 265 -12.16 2.77 2.60
C VAL A 265 -12.38 3.96 3.53
N ILE A 266 -13.34 3.87 4.44
CA ILE A 266 -13.58 4.92 5.44
C ILE A 266 -12.38 5.00 6.37
N THR A 267 -12.00 3.91 7.02
CA THR A 267 -10.87 3.84 7.95
C THR A 267 -9.58 4.36 7.31
N THR A 268 -9.26 3.90 6.10
CA THR A 268 -8.09 4.40 5.33
C THR A 268 -8.17 5.90 5.12
N THR A 269 -9.34 6.43 4.74
CA THR A 269 -9.53 7.88 4.51
C THR A 269 -9.38 8.68 5.81
N LEU A 270 -9.88 8.16 6.93
CA LEU A 270 -9.72 8.76 8.25
C LEU A 270 -8.25 8.78 8.69
N ASP A 271 -7.54 7.66 8.51
CA ASP A 271 -6.12 7.53 8.85
C ASP A 271 -5.26 8.47 8.01
N VAL A 272 -5.56 8.62 6.72
CA VAL A 272 -4.89 9.57 5.82
C VAL A 272 -5.13 11.01 6.28
N MET A 273 -6.36 11.39 6.64
CA MET A 273 -6.64 12.74 7.16
C MET A 273 -5.93 12.99 8.50
N ARG A 274 -5.94 12.01 9.43
CA ARG A 274 -5.17 12.11 10.67
C ARG A 274 -3.70 12.35 10.37
N GLY A 275 -3.11 11.55 9.48
CA GLY A 275 -1.71 11.70 9.05
C GLY A 275 -1.43 13.08 8.44
N TYR A 276 -2.36 13.59 7.63
CA TYR A 276 -2.26 14.91 7.00
C TYR A 276 -2.20 16.06 8.03
N PHE A 277 -2.91 15.94 9.15
CA PHE A 277 -2.98 16.93 10.23
C PHE A 277 -2.14 16.56 11.47
N ALA A 278 -1.28 15.55 11.40
CA ALA A 278 -0.57 14.98 12.55
C ALA A 278 0.28 15.99 13.34
N LEU A 279 0.70 17.10 12.72
CA LEU A 279 1.45 18.17 13.40
C LEU A 279 0.67 18.85 14.54
N LEU A 280 -0.66 18.77 14.56
CA LEU A 280 -1.48 19.28 15.67
C LEU A 280 -1.55 18.31 16.86
N ARG A 281 -1.19 17.04 16.65
CA ARG A 281 -1.34 15.98 17.64
C ARG A 281 -0.07 15.13 17.75
N PRO A 282 1.02 15.68 18.31
CA PRO A 282 2.29 14.97 18.43
C PRO A 282 2.21 13.72 19.34
N ALA A 283 1.18 13.62 20.19
CA ALA A 283 0.92 12.45 21.02
C ALA A 283 0.41 11.22 20.25
N GLY A 284 0.04 11.38 18.97
CA GLY A 284 -0.45 10.29 18.12
C GLY A 284 -1.98 10.16 18.09
N ASP A 285 -2.47 8.97 17.75
CA ASP A 285 -3.90 8.66 17.65
C ASP A 285 -4.59 8.75 19.02
N PRO A 286 -5.58 9.63 19.20
CA PRO A 286 -6.26 9.76 20.49
C PRO A 286 -7.30 8.67 20.73
N ASP A 287 -7.74 7.93 19.69
CA ASP A 287 -8.77 6.90 19.75
C ASP A 287 -10.07 7.36 20.46
N LEU A 288 -10.54 8.56 20.13
CA LEU A 288 -11.72 9.19 20.73
C LEU A 288 -12.97 9.09 19.85
N ALA A 289 -14.14 9.17 20.47
CA ALA A 289 -15.41 9.40 19.76
C ALA A 289 -15.47 10.82 19.18
N LEU A 290 -16.33 11.02 18.17
CA LEU A 290 -16.39 12.29 17.45
C LEU A 290 -16.77 13.48 18.36
N GLU A 291 -17.71 13.27 19.29
CA GLU A 291 -18.13 14.31 20.25
C GLU A 291 -16.98 14.76 21.14
N GLN A 292 -16.14 13.81 21.58
CA GLN A 292 -14.98 14.12 22.41
C GLN A 292 -13.92 14.90 21.63
N LEU A 293 -13.77 14.64 20.33
CA LEU A 293 -12.90 15.44 19.47
C LEU A 293 -13.40 16.88 19.31
N PHE A 294 -14.72 17.10 19.26
CA PHE A 294 -15.30 18.44 19.27
C PHE A 294 -15.00 19.19 20.57
N ASP A 295 -15.18 18.53 21.72
CA ASP A 295 -14.87 19.12 23.03
C ASP A 295 -13.38 19.48 23.15
N GLU A 296 -12.50 18.57 22.70
CA GLU A 296 -11.06 18.79 22.73
C GLU A 296 -10.63 19.95 21.82
N ALA A 297 -11.19 20.03 20.60
CA ALA A 297 -10.90 21.13 19.68
C ALA A 297 -11.39 22.48 20.23
N ALA A 298 -12.58 22.51 20.85
CA ALA A 298 -13.11 23.71 21.49
C ALA A 298 -12.24 24.17 22.68
N ALA A 299 -11.67 23.24 23.45
CA ALA A 299 -10.70 23.55 24.50
C ALA A 299 -9.36 24.02 23.92
N TYR A 300 -8.87 23.36 22.86
CA TYR A 300 -7.63 23.70 22.17
C TYR A 300 -7.64 25.15 21.68
N VAL A 301 -8.73 25.59 21.04
CA VAL A 301 -8.81 26.97 20.51
C VAL A 301 -9.03 28.06 21.57
N LYS A 302 -9.41 27.68 22.79
CA LYS A 302 -9.46 28.60 23.95
C LYS A 302 -8.09 28.78 24.59
N ASN A 303 -7.19 27.81 24.44
CA ASN A 303 -5.85 27.89 24.97
C ASN A 303 -4.95 28.71 24.02
N THR A 304 -4.87 30.01 24.24
CA THR A 304 -4.11 30.94 23.39
C THR A 304 -2.62 30.60 23.31
N ALA A 305 -2.06 29.90 24.31
CA ALA A 305 -0.65 29.50 24.31
C ALA A 305 -0.31 28.52 23.18
N SER A 306 -1.25 27.65 22.77
CA SER A 306 -1.06 26.69 21.68
C SER A 306 -1.30 27.25 20.27
N LEU A 307 -1.87 28.45 20.17
CA LEU A 307 -2.30 29.07 18.91
C LEU A 307 -1.47 30.31 18.53
N GLY A 308 -0.50 30.66 19.38
CA GLY A 308 0.32 31.85 19.21
C GLY A 308 -0.51 33.13 19.06
N SER A 309 0.03 34.09 18.31
CA SER A 309 -0.66 35.34 17.97
C SER A 309 -1.64 35.20 16.80
N LEU A 310 -1.80 34.00 16.22
CA LEU A 310 -2.58 33.81 14.99
C LEU A 310 -4.02 34.25 15.13
N LEU A 311 -4.74 33.69 16.12
CA LEU A 311 -6.15 33.99 16.31
C LEU A 311 -6.38 35.40 16.90
N LEU A 312 -5.34 36.04 17.43
CA LEU A 312 -5.40 37.47 17.78
C LEU A 312 -5.41 38.34 16.52
N GLN A 313 -4.62 37.97 15.50
CA GLN A 313 -4.49 38.73 14.25
C GLN A 313 -5.53 38.34 13.19
N ALA A 314 -6.04 37.11 13.25
CA ALA A 314 -7.03 36.57 12.32
C ALA A 314 -8.08 35.72 13.07
N PRO A 315 -8.93 36.33 13.90
CA PRO A 315 -9.97 35.62 14.67
C PRO A 315 -10.97 34.88 13.77
N GLN A 316 -11.13 35.31 12.52
CA GLN A 316 -11.97 34.65 11.52
C GLN A 316 -11.51 33.21 11.19
N LEU A 317 -10.25 32.85 11.44
CA LEU A 317 -9.70 31.52 11.17
C LEU A 317 -9.98 30.50 12.28
N ARG A 318 -10.68 30.88 13.34
CA ARG A 318 -10.96 30.00 14.48
C ARG A 318 -11.62 28.69 14.04
N LYS A 319 -12.62 28.75 13.16
CA LYS A 319 -13.36 27.57 12.73
C LYS A 319 -12.48 26.61 11.95
N GLU A 320 -11.56 27.12 11.14
CA GLU A 320 -10.60 26.32 10.39
C GLU A 320 -9.62 25.63 11.34
N VAL A 321 -9.15 26.32 12.37
CA VAL A 321 -8.29 25.70 13.40
C VAL A 321 -9.03 24.60 14.16
N GLU A 322 -10.27 24.84 14.59
CA GLU A 322 -11.11 23.82 15.22
C GLU A 322 -11.28 22.60 14.30
N ALA A 323 -11.63 22.84 13.03
CA ALA A 323 -11.80 21.80 12.03
C ALA A 323 -10.53 20.96 11.84
N MET A 324 -9.36 21.58 11.63
CA MET A 324 -8.10 20.85 11.51
C MET A 324 -7.78 20.02 12.76
N HIS A 325 -8.05 20.55 13.96
CA HIS A 325 -7.80 19.82 15.20
C HIS A 325 -8.70 18.59 15.33
N ILE A 326 -9.98 18.69 14.97
CA ILE A 326 -10.90 17.53 14.90
C ILE A 326 -10.39 16.51 13.88
N LEU A 327 -10.04 16.95 12.67
CA LEU A 327 -9.55 16.08 11.60
C LEU A 327 -8.23 15.38 11.98
N SER A 328 -7.40 16.01 12.84
CA SER A 328 -6.17 15.41 13.37
C SER A 328 -6.39 14.26 14.35
N GLY A 329 -7.61 14.09 14.87
CA GLY A 329 -7.96 13.03 15.81
C GLY A 329 -8.74 11.87 15.20
N LEU A 330 -8.93 11.86 13.88
CA LEU A 330 -9.72 10.82 13.22
C LEU A 330 -9.02 9.45 13.27
N GLY A 331 -9.83 8.40 13.22
CA GLY A 331 -9.37 7.01 13.31
C GLY A 331 -10.54 6.07 13.53
N TYR A 332 -10.30 4.85 13.99
CA TYR A 332 -11.39 3.92 14.29
C TYR A 332 -12.26 4.37 15.48
N GLY A 333 -11.70 5.14 16.42
CA GLY A 333 -12.41 5.67 17.60
C GLY A 333 -13.73 6.38 17.27
N VAL A 334 -13.76 7.18 16.20
CA VAL A 334 -14.96 7.94 15.81
C VAL A 334 -16.06 7.06 15.21
N LEU A 335 -15.72 5.90 14.66
CA LEU A 335 -16.69 4.95 14.08
C LEU A 335 -17.23 3.97 15.12
N ARG A 336 -16.47 3.74 16.20
CA ARG A 336 -16.74 2.73 17.22
C ARG A 336 -18.14 2.83 17.85
N PRO A 337 -18.67 4.02 18.20
CA PRO A 337 -20.02 4.12 18.78
C PRO A 337 -21.11 3.57 17.86
N GLU A 338 -21.02 3.87 16.56
CA GLU A 338 -22.01 3.48 15.55
C GLU A 338 -21.89 2.02 15.09
N LEU A 339 -20.68 1.45 15.18
CA LEU A 339 -20.37 0.08 14.75
C LEU A 339 -20.39 -0.94 15.88
N LYS A 340 -20.53 -0.53 17.14
CA LYS A 340 -20.55 -1.45 18.28
C LYS A 340 -21.62 -2.53 18.10
N GLY A 341 -21.19 -3.80 18.08
CA GLY A 341 -22.08 -4.95 17.89
C GLY A 341 -22.72 -5.06 16.50
N SER A 342 -22.13 -4.42 15.49
CA SER A 342 -22.68 -4.35 14.13
C SER A 342 -21.76 -5.01 13.12
N SER A 343 -22.27 -5.98 12.36
CA SER A 343 -21.63 -6.51 11.14
C SER A 343 -22.19 -5.86 9.87
N ALA A 344 -22.73 -4.63 9.99
CA ALA A 344 -23.38 -3.95 8.89
C ALA A 344 -22.42 -3.69 7.74
N ALA A 345 -22.85 -4.06 6.53
CA ALA A 345 -22.13 -3.80 5.28
C ALA A 345 -23.00 -2.98 4.31
N GLY A 346 -22.37 -2.41 3.28
CA GLY A 346 -23.05 -1.74 2.17
C GLY A 346 -23.98 -0.59 2.59
N GLY A 347 -25.25 -0.65 2.17
CA GLY A 347 -26.23 0.41 2.46
C GLY A 347 -26.55 0.59 3.95
N LEU A 348 -26.60 -0.51 4.72
CA LEU A 348 -26.87 -0.43 6.15
C LEU A 348 -25.71 0.22 6.91
N MET A 349 -24.47 -0.12 6.54
CA MET A 349 -23.27 0.52 7.07
C MET A 349 -23.30 2.03 6.85
N ARG A 350 -23.57 2.46 5.61
CA ARG A 350 -23.65 3.89 5.27
C ARG A 350 -24.69 4.63 6.12
N ARG A 351 -25.89 4.06 6.27
CA ARG A 351 -26.94 4.68 7.10
C ARG A 351 -26.55 4.79 8.58
N LYS A 352 -25.85 3.79 9.12
CA LYS A 352 -25.38 3.83 10.52
C LYS A 352 -24.27 4.85 10.71
N LEU A 353 -23.33 4.93 9.77
CA LEU A 353 -22.20 5.84 9.86
C LEU A 353 -22.55 7.29 9.47
N GLU A 354 -23.69 7.52 8.83
CA GLU A 354 -24.14 8.83 8.34
C GLU A 354 -23.97 9.97 9.37
N PRO A 355 -24.40 9.84 10.65
CA PRO A 355 -24.25 10.93 11.62
C PRO A 355 -22.79 11.35 11.83
N VAL A 356 -21.89 10.37 11.96
CA VAL A 356 -20.45 10.60 12.14
C VAL A 356 -19.83 11.17 10.87
N LEU A 357 -20.15 10.59 9.70
CA LEU A 357 -19.61 11.04 8.42
C LEU A 357 -20.08 12.45 8.05
N GLN A 358 -21.31 12.84 8.43
CA GLN A 358 -21.81 14.20 8.26
C GLN A 358 -21.04 15.19 9.13
N GLY A 359 -20.78 14.86 10.40
CA GLY A 359 -19.98 15.69 11.30
C GLY A 359 -18.57 15.92 10.79
N ILE A 360 -17.91 14.88 10.27
CA ILE A 360 -16.58 14.97 9.65
C ILE A 360 -16.63 15.78 8.35
N SER A 361 -17.62 15.51 7.49
CA SER A 361 -17.82 16.23 6.22
C SER A 361 -18.04 17.72 6.43
N ALA A 362 -18.70 18.12 7.52
CA ALA A 362 -18.87 19.53 7.90
C ALA A 362 -17.52 20.21 8.20
N GLN A 363 -16.59 19.52 8.87
CA GLN A 363 -15.25 20.07 9.13
C GLN A 363 -14.44 20.25 7.85
N ILE A 364 -14.52 19.28 6.92
CA ILE A 364 -13.89 19.40 5.61
C ILE A 364 -14.47 20.60 4.84
N ARG A 365 -15.80 20.77 4.87
CA ARG A 365 -16.50 21.90 4.24
C ARG A 365 -16.07 23.26 4.78
N VAL A 366 -15.81 23.38 6.08
CA VAL A 366 -15.22 24.60 6.68
C VAL A 366 -13.89 24.93 6.00
N LEU A 367 -12.98 23.95 5.86
CA LEU A 367 -11.68 24.17 5.22
C LEU A 367 -11.78 24.45 3.71
N LEU A 368 -12.80 23.91 3.04
CA LEU A 368 -13.12 24.22 1.63
C LEU A 368 -13.77 25.60 1.44
N GLY A 369 -14.14 26.31 2.52
CA GLY A 369 -14.92 27.55 2.43
C GLY A 369 -16.34 27.34 1.90
N ARG A 370 -16.93 26.16 2.15
CA ARG A 370 -18.28 25.74 1.72
C ARG A 370 -19.14 25.31 2.94
N PRO A 371 -19.31 26.16 3.96
CA PRO A 371 -19.93 25.78 5.23
C PRO A 371 -21.36 25.25 5.09
#